data_AF-A0A9Q0SGF8-F1
#
_entry.id   AF-A0A9Q0SGF8-F1
#
_cell.length_a   1.000
_cell.length_b   1.000
_cell.length_c   1.000
_cell.angle_alpha   90.00
_cell.angle_beta   90.00
_cell.angle_gamma   90.00
#
_symmetry.space_group_name_H-M   'P 1'
#
loop_
_entity.id
_entity.type
_entity.pdbx_description
1 polymer ?
#
loop_
_entity_poly.entity_id
_entity_poly.type
_entity_poly.pdbx_seq_one_letter_code
_entity_poly.pdbx_strand_id
1 'polypeptide(L)'
;MLSFSFISETVTARSGILVDKIGSRTSWATYYRGTHAVIVVIDSTDRDRISIMKDELFGLLGHDDLQHSVVLVFANKQDLKDAMTPAEITDALSLHSIKNHDWHIQACCALTGDGLYDGLGWIAQRVTGKAPS
;
A
#
# COMPACT_ATOMS: atom_id res chain seq x y z
N MET A 1 7.79 7.36 -24.46
CA MET A 1 7.52 8.31 -23.37
C MET A 1 6.19 7.91 -22.76
N LEU A 2 6.20 7.00 -21.79
CA LEU A 2 4.97 6.45 -21.22
C LEU A 2 4.45 7.42 -20.16
N SER A 3 3.39 8.13 -20.52
CA SER A 3 2.55 8.90 -19.60
C SER A 3 1.74 7.91 -18.76
N PHE A 4 2.11 7.73 -17.49
CA PHE A 4 1.27 7.01 -16.54
C PHE A 4 0.12 7.94 -16.11
N SER A 5 -0.91 7.98 -16.93
CA SER A 5 -2.20 8.55 -16.56
C SER A 5 -2.89 7.58 -15.60
N PHE A 6 -2.87 7.92 -14.32
CA PHE A 6 -3.70 7.30 -13.28
C PHE A 6 -5.19 7.53 -13.59
N ILE A 7 -5.84 6.74 -14.47
CA ILE A 7 -7.31 6.62 -14.50
C ILE A 7 -7.75 5.23 -15.02
N SER A 8 -8.70 4.64 -14.26
CA SER A 8 -9.59 3.50 -14.56
C SER A 8 -8.91 2.13 -14.62
N GLU A 9 -9.30 1.11 -13.86
CA GLU A 9 -10.67 0.72 -13.54
C GLU A 9 -10.64 -0.29 -12.37
N THR A 10 -11.51 -0.03 -11.39
CA THR A 10 -11.69 -0.66 -10.08
C THR A 10 -10.58 -0.53 -9.02
N VAL A 11 -10.47 0.70 -8.53
CA VAL A 11 -9.89 1.00 -7.21
C VAL A 11 -11.07 1.17 -6.27
N THR A 12 -11.24 0.30 -5.26
CA THR A 12 -12.16 0.64 -4.14
C THR A 12 -11.43 1.63 -3.24
N ALA A 13 -11.44 2.89 -3.65
CA ALA A 13 -11.00 4.00 -2.83
C ALA A 13 -12.17 4.40 -1.92
N ARG A 14 -12.10 4.02 -0.64
CA ARG A 14 -12.54 4.97 0.39
C ARG A 14 -11.27 5.44 1.07
N SER A 15 -11.03 6.75 0.93
CA SER A 15 -9.96 7.47 1.62
C SER A 15 -8.52 6.99 1.37
N GLY A 16 -8.05 7.04 0.11
CA GLY A 16 -6.60 7.01 -0.15
C GLY A 16 -5.88 5.67 0.08
N ILE A 17 -6.58 4.56 0.31
CA ILE A 17 -5.98 3.22 0.35
C ILE A 17 -6.17 2.51 -1.01
N LEU A 18 -5.08 2.02 -1.61
CA LEU A 18 -5.10 1.24 -2.86
C LEU A 18 -5.00 -0.25 -2.52
N VAL A 19 -6.09 -1.00 -2.71
CA VAL A 19 -6.04 -2.47 -2.67
C VAL A 19 -5.91 -2.97 -4.10
N ASP A 20 -4.74 -3.50 -4.48
CA ASP A 20 -4.53 -4.08 -5.82
C ASP A 20 -4.51 -5.63 -5.77
N LYS A 21 -5.22 -6.23 -6.73
CA LYS A 21 -5.26 -7.66 -6.97
C LYS A 21 -4.16 -8.00 -7.97
N ILE A 22 -3.03 -8.49 -7.50
CA ILE A 22 -1.99 -9.00 -8.39
C ILE A 22 -2.45 -10.35 -8.96
N GLY A 23 -3.16 -10.29 -10.10
CA GLY A 23 -3.57 -11.45 -10.88
C GLY A 23 -5.05 -11.44 -11.30
N SER A 24 -5.28 -11.35 -12.61
CA SER A 24 -6.52 -11.58 -13.36
C SER A 24 -7.49 -10.40 -13.55
N ARG A 25 -7.72 -10.14 -14.86
CA ARG A 25 -8.86 -9.42 -15.44
C ARG A 25 -10.17 -10.17 -15.16
N THR A 26 -11.25 -9.41 -14.98
CA THR A 26 -12.69 -9.73 -15.20
C THR A 26 -13.61 -9.84 -13.96
N SER A 27 -14.64 -8.98 -13.99
CA SER A 27 -15.95 -8.92 -13.30
C SER A 27 -16.06 -8.56 -11.80
N TRP A 28 -17.02 -7.67 -11.53
CA TRP A 28 -17.16 -6.83 -10.33
C TRP A 28 -17.91 -7.47 -9.14
N ALA A 29 -18.01 -8.79 -9.07
CA ALA A 29 -18.77 -9.48 -8.02
C ALA A 29 -17.90 -10.16 -6.94
N THR A 30 -16.56 -9.98 -6.97
CA THR A 30 -15.63 -10.87 -6.26
C THR A 30 -14.40 -10.16 -5.67
N TYR A 31 -14.51 -8.91 -5.21
CA TYR A 31 -13.35 -8.04 -4.93
C TYR A 31 -12.46 -8.44 -3.74
N TYR A 32 -12.92 -9.27 -2.81
CA TYR A 32 -12.14 -9.63 -1.63
C TYR A 32 -11.52 -11.03 -1.65
N ARG A 33 -11.97 -11.93 -2.54
CA ARG A 33 -11.38 -13.27 -2.64
C ARG A 33 -10.09 -13.22 -3.47
N GLY A 34 -8.96 -13.50 -2.80
CA GLY A 34 -7.64 -13.64 -3.42
C GLY A 34 -6.81 -12.36 -3.43
N THR A 35 -7.07 -11.42 -2.51
CA THR A 35 -6.18 -10.27 -2.30
C THR A 35 -4.96 -10.72 -1.50
N HIS A 36 -3.79 -10.70 -2.15
CA HIS A 36 -2.53 -11.11 -1.53
C HIS A 36 -1.72 -9.92 -1.00
N ALA A 37 -2.07 -8.69 -1.37
CA ALA A 37 -1.37 -7.49 -0.93
C ALA A 37 -2.30 -6.27 -0.80
N VAL A 38 -1.98 -5.36 0.12
CA VAL A 38 -2.56 -4.04 0.32
C VAL A 38 -1.45 -3.01 0.09
N ILE A 39 -1.71 -1.97 -0.72
CA ILE A 39 -0.74 -0.91 -1.01
C ILE A 39 -1.29 0.42 -0.48
N VAL A 40 -0.63 0.99 0.53
CA VAL A 40 -0.99 2.30 1.08
C VAL A 40 0.00 3.32 0.55
N VAL A 41 -0.49 4.39 -0.07
CA VAL A 41 0.38 5.48 -0.52
C VAL A 41 0.18 6.68 0.39
N ILE A 42 1.20 7.02 1.16
CA ILE A 42 1.20 8.17 2.06
C ILE A 42 1.84 9.34 1.35
N ASP A 43 1.12 10.45 1.27
CA ASP A 43 1.72 11.74 0.99
C ASP A 43 2.59 12.14 2.19
N SER A 44 3.91 12.06 2.04
CA SER A 44 4.83 12.31 3.15
C SER A 44 4.82 13.76 3.62
N THR A 45 4.21 14.70 2.87
CA THR A 45 4.08 16.09 3.28
C THR A 45 2.80 16.37 4.10
N ASP A 46 1.83 15.45 4.08
CA ASP A 46 0.53 15.63 4.71
C ASP A 46 0.52 15.07 6.15
N ARG A 47 1.20 15.79 7.05
CA ARG A 47 1.34 15.41 8.47
C ARG A 47 0.01 15.42 9.21
N ASP A 48 -0.93 16.29 8.82
CA ASP A 48 -2.22 16.42 9.50
C ASP A 48 -3.11 15.20 9.27
N ARG A 49 -3.04 14.59 8.09
CA ARG A 49 -3.89 13.45 7.73
C ARG A 49 -3.33 12.08 8.13
N ILE A 50 -2.08 11.99 8.58
CA ILE A 50 -1.48 10.69 8.90
C ILE A 50 -2.20 9.96 10.05
N SER A 51 -2.78 10.70 10.98
CA SER A 51 -3.59 10.15 12.08
C SER A 51 -4.86 9.46 11.55
N ILE A 52 -5.54 10.08 10.57
CA ILE A 52 -6.71 9.52 9.91
C ILE A 52 -6.32 8.28 9.09
N MET A 53 -5.20 8.35 8.36
CA MET A 53 -4.69 7.22 7.57
C MET A 53 -4.37 5.99 8.44
N LYS A 54 -3.92 6.21 9.68
CA LYS A 54 -3.73 5.12 10.66
C LYS A 54 -5.06 4.41 10.93
N ASP A 55 -6.09 5.15 11.33
CA ASP A 55 -7.38 4.55 11.69
C ASP A 55 -8.00 3.80 10.50
N GLU A 56 -7.87 4.34 9.29
CA GLU A 56 -8.32 3.69 8.06
C GLU A 56 -7.53 2.43 7.72
N LEU A 57 -6.20 2.44 7.90
CA LEU A 57 -5.36 1.27 7.72
C LEU A 57 -5.76 0.14 8.69
N PHE A 58 -5.93 0.44 9.97
CA PHE A 58 -6.31 -0.59 10.95
C PHE A 58 -7.74 -1.08 10.74
N GLY A 59 -8.66 -0.20 10.37
CA GLY A 59 -10.03 -0.59 9.98
C GLY A 59 -10.02 -1.54 8.79
N LEU A 60 -9.19 -1.25 7.77
CA LEU A 60 -9.04 -2.10 6.60
C LEU A 60 -8.45 -3.48 6.96
N LEU A 61 -7.33 -3.51 7.69
CA LEU A 61 -6.65 -4.76 8.08
C LEU A 61 -7.45 -5.60 9.08
N GLY A 62 -8.48 -5.04 9.70
CA GLY A 62 -9.43 -5.78 10.53
C GLY A 62 -10.41 -6.66 9.75
N HIS A 63 -10.50 -6.53 8.41
CA HIS A 63 -11.39 -7.36 7.60
C HIS A 63 -10.86 -8.79 7.43
N ASP A 64 -11.73 -9.77 7.64
CA ASP A 64 -11.40 -11.20 7.54
C ASP A 64 -10.78 -11.61 6.19
N ASP A 65 -11.25 -11.00 5.10
CA ASP A 65 -10.74 -11.27 3.76
C ASP A 65 -9.28 -10.83 3.54
N LEU A 66 -8.74 -9.98 4.43
CA LEU A 66 -7.39 -9.44 4.32
C LEU A 66 -6.39 -10.11 5.25
N GLN A 67 -6.80 -11.01 6.16
CA GLN A 67 -5.94 -11.61 7.21
C GLN A 67 -4.64 -12.27 6.70
N HIS A 68 -4.51 -12.54 5.40
CA HIS A 68 -3.32 -13.15 4.81
C HIS A 68 -2.59 -12.25 3.79
N SER A 69 -3.06 -11.03 3.60
CA SER A 69 -2.45 -10.04 2.72
C SER A 69 -1.17 -9.47 3.33
N VAL A 70 -0.20 -9.13 2.47
CA VAL A 70 0.98 -8.34 2.87
C VAL A 70 0.69 -6.85 2.68
N VAL A 71 1.31 -5.98 3.47
CA VAL A 71 1.07 -4.53 3.43
C VAL A 71 2.31 -3.78 2.95
N LEU A 72 2.22 -3.13 1.80
CA LEU A 72 3.25 -2.20 1.35
C LEU A 72 2.79 -0.77 1.60
N VAL A 73 3.58 0.01 2.32
CA VAL A 73 3.39 1.44 2.49
C VAL A 73 4.39 2.19 1.63
N PHE A 74 3.94 2.98 0.67
CA PHE A 74 4.77 3.93 -0.04
C PHE A 74 4.79 5.26 0.70
N ALA A 75 5.97 5.66 1.18
CA ALA A 75 6.23 7.01 1.66
C ALA A 75 6.54 7.89 0.45
N ASN A 76 5.50 8.47 -0.17
CA ASN A 76 5.59 9.19 -1.43
C ASN A 76 5.95 10.67 -1.24
N LYS A 77 6.49 11.31 -2.28
CA LYS A 77 6.96 12.71 -2.32
C LYS A 77 8.26 12.98 -1.53
N GLN A 78 9.15 12.00 -1.49
CA GLN A 78 10.45 12.13 -0.79
C GLN A 78 11.40 13.14 -1.46
N ASP A 79 11.04 13.66 -2.64
CA ASP A 79 11.71 14.79 -3.30
C ASP A 79 11.47 16.14 -2.60
N LEU A 80 10.47 16.23 -1.72
CA LEU A 80 10.11 17.47 -1.03
C LEU A 80 10.81 17.59 0.33
N LYS A 81 11.28 18.80 0.65
CA LYS A 81 12.10 19.08 1.85
C LYS A 81 11.42 18.75 3.18
N ASP A 82 10.09 18.90 3.24
CA ASP A 82 9.31 18.71 4.47
C ASP A 82 8.64 17.32 4.55
N ALA A 83 9.02 16.41 3.64
CA ALA A 83 8.54 15.04 3.63
C ALA A 83 8.93 14.29 4.89
N MET A 84 7.96 13.65 5.53
CA MET A 84 8.18 12.66 6.57
C MET A 84 9.05 11.52 6.03
N THR A 85 10.08 11.17 6.79
CA THR A 85 10.88 9.98 6.54
C THR A 85 10.05 8.70 6.71
N PRO A 86 10.46 7.58 6.11
CA PRO A 86 9.83 6.28 6.37
C PRO A 86 9.77 5.92 7.85
N ALA A 87 10.76 6.32 8.65
CA ALA A 87 10.76 6.11 10.09
C ALA A 87 9.63 6.89 10.78
N GLU A 88 9.50 8.18 10.50
CA GLU A 88 8.40 9.01 11.04
C GLU A 88 7.02 8.45 10.67
N ILE A 89 6.83 8.00 9.43
CA ILE A 89 5.56 7.41 8.97
C ILE A 89 5.30 6.07 9.66
N THR A 90 6.34 5.26 9.87
CA THR A 90 6.24 3.97 10.58
C THR A 90 5.70 4.17 12.00
N ASP A 91 6.24 5.17 12.70
CA ASP A 91 5.81 5.51 14.06
C ASP A 91 4.39 6.10 14.06
N ALA A 92 4.12 7.06 13.18
CA ALA A 92 2.83 7.76 13.10
C ALA A 92 1.67 6.81 12.76
N LEU A 93 1.89 5.87 11.82
CA LEU A 93 0.93 4.82 11.50
C LEU A 93 0.96 3.66 12.50
N SER A 94 1.91 3.62 13.44
CA SER A 94 2.10 2.52 14.38
C SER A 94 2.27 1.16 13.67
N LEU A 95 2.99 1.10 12.56
CA LEU A 95 3.14 -0.14 11.78
C LEU A 95 3.76 -1.28 12.62
N HIS A 96 4.59 -0.94 13.61
CA HIS A 96 5.15 -1.90 14.56
C HIS A 96 4.11 -2.70 15.35
N SER A 97 2.88 -2.20 15.52
CA SER A 97 1.80 -2.93 16.19
C SER A 97 1.04 -3.89 15.27
N ILE A 98 1.26 -3.84 13.96
CA ILE A 98 0.71 -4.83 13.02
C ILE A 98 1.52 -6.12 13.18
N LYS A 99 0.87 -7.16 13.72
CA LYS A 99 1.50 -8.47 14.00
C LYS A 99 0.98 -9.60 13.13
N ASN A 100 -0.21 -9.42 12.55
CA ASN A 100 -0.92 -10.41 11.75
C ASN A 100 -0.68 -10.27 10.24
N HIS A 101 0.06 -9.25 9.80
CA HIS A 101 0.46 -9.07 8.41
C HIS A 101 1.95 -8.79 8.32
N ASP A 102 2.61 -9.36 7.31
CA ASP A 102 3.91 -8.86 6.88
C ASP A 102 3.72 -7.48 6.28
N TRP A 103 4.56 -6.54 6.67
CA TRP A 103 4.52 -5.19 6.13
C TRP A 103 5.90 -4.66 5.78
N HIS A 104 5.93 -3.67 4.90
CA HIS A 104 7.12 -2.92 4.54
C HIS A 104 6.76 -1.50 4.17
N ILE A 105 7.70 -0.59 4.43
CA ILE A 105 7.61 0.79 4.01
C ILE A 105 8.76 1.11 3.06
N GLN A 106 8.42 1.76 1.95
CA GLN A 106 9.35 2.12 0.89
C GLN A 106 9.26 3.62 0.62
N ALA A 107 10.38 4.32 0.79
CA ALA A 107 10.54 5.69 0.31
C ALA A 107 10.37 5.73 -1.21
N CYS A 108 9.57 6.65 -1.73
CA CYS A 108 9.41 6.80 -3.18
C CYS A 108 9.11 8.24 -3.62
N CYS A 109 9.30 8.46 -4.92
CA CYS A 109 8.79 9.63 -5.61
C CYS A 109 8.04 9.17 -6.85
N ALA A 110 6.72 9.32 -6.85
CA ALA A 110 5.89 8.93 -7.98
C ALA A 110 6.19 9.72 -9.28
N LEU A 111 6.79 10.91 -9.17
CA LEU A 111 7.14 11.73 -10.33
C LEU A 111 8.40 11.24 -11.04
N THR A 112 9.41 10.80 -10.29
CA THR A 112 10.66 10.26 -10.85
C THR A 112 10.61 8.75 -11.07
N GLY A 113 9.74 8.05 -10.32
CA GLY A 113 9.67 6.60 -10.29
C GLY A 113 10.59 5.96 -9.25
N ASP A 114 11.38 6.75 -8.53
CA ASP A 114 12.33 6.25 -7.53
C ASP A 114 11.59 5.46 -6.44
N GLY A 115 12.15 4.30 -6.07
CA GLY A 115 11.63 3.41 -5.02
C GLY A 115 10.38 2.61 -5.38
N LEU A 116 9.69 2.90 -6.50
CA LEU A 116 8.48 2.17 -6.87
C LEU A 116 8.76 0.69 -7.17
N TYR A 117 9.82 0.43 -7.95
CA TYR A 117 10.21 -0.94 -8.31
C TYR A 117 10.68 -1.76 -7.10
N ASP A 118 11.37 -1.14 -6.15
CA ASP A 118 11.84 -1.81 -4.93
C ASP A 118 10.66 -2.27 -4.07
N GLY A 119 9.68 -1.38 -3.86
CA GLY A 119 8.46 -1.70 -3.11
C GLY A 119 7.64 -2.80 -3.79
N LEU A 120 7.46 -2.72 -5.11
CA LEU A 120 6.77 -3.77 -5.87
C LEU A 120 7.54 -5.11 -5.87
N GLY A 121 8.87 -5.05 -5.93
CA GLY A 121 9.74 -6.22 -5.80
C GLY A 121 9.57 -6.92 -4.46
N TRP A 122 9.42 -6.16 -3.37
CA TRP A 122 9.15 -6.69 -2.04
C TRP A 122 7.84 -7.47 -1.97
N ILE A 123 6.77 -6.97 -2.62
CA ILE A 123 5.49 -7.70 -2.72
C ILE A 123 5.69 -8.97 -3.53
N ALA A 124 6.33 -8.88 -4.70
CA ALA A 124 6.51 -10.01 -5.60
C ALA A 124 7.18 -11.20 -4.91
N GLN A 125 8.20 -10.96 -4.07
CA GLN A 125 8.88 -12.00 -3.30
C GLN A 125 7.97 -12.71 -2.28
N ARG A 126 6.97 -12.01 -1.72
CA ARG A 126 6.08 -12.55 -0.69
C ARG A 126 4.85 -13.24 -1.25
N VAL A 127 4.33 -12.72 -2.36
CA VAL A 127 3.16 -13.29 -3.03
C VAL A 127 3.54 -14.53 -3.83
N THR A 128 4.73 -14.57 -4.45
CA THR A 128 5.18 -15.74 -5.22
C THR A 128 5.70 -16.89 -4.36
N GLY A 129 6.01 -16.64 -3.08
CA GLY A 129 6.50 -17.66 -2.14
C GLY A 129 5.41 -18.49 -1.44
N LYS A 130 4.13 -18.09 -1.51
CA LYS A 130 3.00 -18.87 -0.98
C LYS A 130 2.36 -19.68 -2.12
N ALA A 131 2.93 -20.86 -2.40
CA ALA A 131 2.18 -21.86 -3.15
C ALA A 131 0.95 -22.29 -2.32
N PRO A 132 -0.26 -22.36 -2.90
CA PRO A 132 -1.42 -22.89 -2.19
C PRO A 132 -1.19 -24.37 -1.89
N SER A 133 -1.24 -24.72 -0.61
CA SER A 133 -1.34 -26.11 -0.14
C SER A 133 -2.75 -26.66 -0.35
#